data_AF-A0A0R1ME55-F1
#
_entry.id   AF-A0A0R1ME55-F1
#
_cell.length_a   1.000
_cell.length_b   1.000
_cell.length_c   1.000
_cell.angle_alpha   90.00
_cell.angle_beta   90.00
_cell.angle_gamma   90.00
#
_symmetry.space_group_name_H-M   'P 1'
#
loop_
_entity.id
_entity.type
_entity.pdbx_description
1 polymer ?
#
loop_
_entity_poly.entity_id
_entity_poly.type
_entity_poly.pdbx_seq_one_letter_code
_entity_poly.pdbx_strand_id
1 'polypeptide(L)'
;MFKALLVMHDHNEGYYRMNKVSFENMPVSGQYIYNSDGLAYQVEEVASFAGYVSEKGATTILVVHPVDKEAPVSKLYGLDIERDLDD
;
A
#
# COMPACT_ATOMS: atom_id res chain seq x y z
N MET A 1 -2.36 -1.14 -15.48
CA MET A 1 -1.56 -1.58 -14.32
C MET A 1 -0.40 -0.62 -14.02
N PHE A 2 -0.50 0.10 -12.89
CA PHE A 2 0.50 1.01 -12.35
C PHE A 2 1.46 0.28 -11.41
N LYS A 3 2.76 0.51 -11.54
CA LYS A 3 3.77 -0.04 -10.62
C LYS A 3 4.16 1.02 -9.59
N ALA A 4 3.92 0.73 -8.32
CA ALA A 4 4.23 1.63 -7.22
C ALA A 4 5.24 1.00 -6.25
N LEU A 5 6.05 1.83 -5.62
CA LEU A 5 6.82 1.45 -4.45
C LEU A 5 6.04 1.84 -3.20
N LEU A 6 5.68 0.85 -2.37
CA LEU A 6 5.09 1.13 -1.06
C LEU A 6 6.17 1.61 -0.10
N VAL A 7 5.86 2.69 0.60
CA VAL A 7 6.65 3.23 1.70
C VAL A 7 5.72 3.41 2.89
N MET A 8 6.02 2.73 3.99
CA MET A 8 5.33 2.93 5.25
C MET A 8 5.90 4.16 5.95
N HIS A 9 5.03 5.06 6.39
CA HIS A 9 5.34 6.10 7.35
C HIS A 9 4.94 5.59 8.74
N ASP A 10 5.94 5.23 9.54
CA ASP A 10 5.75 4.95 10.96
C ASP A 10 5.90 6.27 11.72
N HIS A 11 4.84 6.69 12.41
CA HIS A 11 4.82 7.94 13.17
C HIS A 11 5.94 8.07 14.21
N ASN A 12 6.57 6.97 14.63
CA ASN A 12 7.66 6.99 15.60
C ASN A 12 9.05 6.89 14.97
N GLU A 13 9.17 6.32 13.77
CA GLU A 13 10.46 5.92 13.22
C GLU A 13 10.72 6.37 11.76
N GLY A 14 9.80 7.13 11.17
CA GLY A 14 9.97 7.74 9.85
C GLY A 14 9.53 6.85 8.70
N TYR A 15 10.26 6.88 7.58
CA TYR A 15 9.84 6.23 6.33
C TYR A 15 10.59 4.94 6.06
N TYR A 16 9.84 3.86 5.82
CA TYR A 16 10.34 2.53 5.53
C TYR A 16 9.87 2.03 4.18
N ARG A 17 10.81 1.65 3.34
CA ARG A 17 10.48 0.97 2.09
C ARG A 17 9.97 -0.44 2.38
N MET A 18 8.77 -0.76 1.88
CA MET A 18 8.22 -2.11 1.97
C MET A 18 8.54 -2.88 0.68
N ASN A 19 7.55 -3.06 -0.19
CA ASN A 19 7.61 -3.83 -1.41
C ASN A 19 7.19 -2.99 -2.63
N LYS A 20 7.41 -3.54 -3.82
CA LYS A 20 6.82 -3.02 -5.05
C LYS A 20 5.49 -3.72 -5.27
N VAL A 21 4.47 -2.96 -5.60
CA VAL A 21 3.11 -3.46 -5.87
C VAL A 21 2.63 -2.97 -7.22
N SER A 22 1.64 -3.67 -7.76
CA SER A 22 0.97 -3.27 -8.99
C SER A 22 -0.51 -3.05 -8.73
N PHE A 23 -1.06 -1.95 -9.24
CA PHE A 23 -2.48 -1.62 -9.10
C PHE A 23 -3.13 -1.48 -10.46
N GLU A 24 -4.38 -1.92 -10.60
CA GLU A 24 -5.15 -1.62 -11.81
C GLU A 24 -5.46 -0.13 -11.92
N ASN A 25 -5.88 0.47 -10.81
CA ASN A 25 -6.11 1.91 -10.65
C ASN A 25 -5.23 2.44 -9.52
N MET A 26 -4.59 3.60 -9.73
CA MET A 26 -3.76 4.20 -8.68
C MET A 26 -4.64 4.59 -7.47
N PRO A 27 -4.29 4.15 -6.25
CA PRO A 27 -4.97 4.63 -5.04
C PRO A 27 -4.83 6.15 -4.88
N VAL A 28 -5.74 6.76 -4.12
CA VAL A 28 -5.66 8.18 -3.73
C VAL A 28 -5.57 8.31 -2.22
N SER A 29 -5.06 9.45 -1.74
CA SER A 29 -4.96 9.77 -0.31
C SER A 29 -6.31 9.56 0.41
N GLY A 30 -6.24 8.96 1.60
CA GLY A 30 -7.38 8.57 2.43
C GLY A 30 -7.97 7.19 2.12
N GLN A 31 -7.67 6.59 0.96
CA GLN A 31 -8.10 5.22 0.66
C GLN A 31 -7.31 4.19 1.47
N TYR A 32 -7.90 3.02 1.62
CA TYR A 32 -7.26 1.89 2.27
C TYR A 32 -6.73 0.91 1.22
N ILE A 33 -5.55 0.36 1.48
CA ILE A 33 -4.97 -0.74 0.73
C ILE A 33 -4.68 -1.90 1.66
N TYR A 34 -4.60 -3.09 1.10
CA TYR A 34 -4.13 -4.28 1.77
C TYR A 34 -2.81 -4.70 1.14
N ASN A 35 -1.80 -4.95 1.96
CA ASN A 35 -0.50 -5.39 1.47
C ASN A 35 -0.36 -6.91 1.60
N SER A 36 0.67 -7.47 0.95
CA SER A 36 0.96 -8.90 0.97
C SER A 36 1.32 -9.46 2.34
N ASP A 37 1.58 -8.60 3.32
CA ASP A 37 1.83 -8.96 4.73
C ASP A 37 0.55 -9.20 5.53
N GLY A 38 -0.63 -8.95 4.93
CA GLY A 38 -1.89 -9.12 5.62
C GLY A 38 -2.39 -7.93 6.43
N LEU A 39 -1.74 -6.78 6.29
CA LEU A 39 -2.09 -5.61 7.07
C LEU A 39 -2.77 -4.56 6.19
N ALA A 40 -3.74 -3.89 6.80
CA ALA A 40 -4.40 -2.75 6.21
C ALA A 40 -3.56 -1.50 6.45
N TYR A 41 -3.37 -0.74 5.38
CA TYR A 41 -2.69 0.54 5.41
C TYR A 41 -3.59 1.59 4.80
N GLN A 42 -3.57 2.80 5.33
CA GLN A 42 -4.24 3.92 4.70
C GLN A 42 -3.22 4.73 3.91
N VAL A 43 -3.61 5.11 2.69
CA VAL A 43 -2.80 5.93 1.80
C VAL A 43 -2.73 7.34 2.36
N GLU A 44 -1.52 7.78 2.66
CA GLU A 44 -1.23 9.14 3.09
C GLU A 44 -0.97 10.02 1.87
N GLU A 45 -0.07 9.58 0.99
CA GLU A 45 0.39 10.36 -0.16
C GLU A 45 0.67 9.49 -1.38
N VAL A 46 0.39 10.03 -2.56
CA VAL A 46 0.76 9.44 -3.86
C VAL A 46 1.75 10.38 -4.52
N ALA A 47 3.04 10.03 -4.45
CA ALA A 47 4.11 10.84 -5.02
C ALA A 47 4.58 10.25 -6.35
N SER A 48 4.16 10.86 -7.45
CA SER A 48 4.63 10.47 -8.80
C SER A 48 5.85 11.28 -9.21
N PHE A 49 6.84 10.60 -9.79
CA PHE A 49 8.02 11.28 -10.32
C PHE A 49 7.65 11.99 -11.64
N ALA A 50 7.77 13.32 -11.66
CA ALA A 50 7.41 14.13 -12.83
C ALA A 50 8.21 13.67 -14.07
N GLY A 51 7.49 13.24 -15.12
CA GLY A 51 8.07 12.85 -16.41
C GLY A 51 8.74 11.46 -16.43
N TYR A 52 8.68 10.68 -15.36
CA TYR A 52 9.31 9.35 -15.31
C TYR A 52 8.40 8.27 -15.90
N VAL A 53 8.71 7.84 -17.12
CA VAL A 53 8.06 6.68 -17.76
C VAL A 53 9.01 5.50 -17.64
N SER A 54 8.59 4.44 -16.96
CA SER A 54 9.38 3.21 -16.83
C SER A 54 8.58 2.00 -17.24
N GLU A 55 9.08 1.24 -18.21
CA GLU A 55 8.49 -0.05 -18.61
C GLU A 55 8.71 -1.12 -17.52
N LYS A 56 9.81 -1.03 -16.78
CA LYS A 56 10.28 -2.06 -15.84
C LYS A 56 10.18 -1.64 -14.37
N GLY A 57 10.26 -0.36 -14.07
CA GLY A 57 10.34 0.18 -12.71
C GLY A 57 9.02 0.70 -12.15
N ALA A 58 9.02 0.98 -10.84
CA ALA A 58 7.95 1.75 -10.22
C ALA A 58 8.10 3.22 -10.63
N THR A 59 7.00 3.85 -11.03
CA THR A 59 6.96 5.27 -11.44
C THR A 59 6.37 6.18 -10.37
N THR A 60 5.87 5.59 -9.29
CA THR A 60 5.17 6.27 -8.19
C THR A 60 5.59 5.67 -6.86
N ILE A 61 5.76 6.52 -5.85
CA ILE A 61 5.82 6.11 -4.45
C ILE A 61 4.43 6.27 -3.87
N LEU A 62 3.97 5.23 -3.18
CA LEU A 62 2.75 5.26 -2.40
C LEU A 62 3.14 5.26 -0.93
N VAL A 63 2.96 6.40 -0.26
CA VAL A 63 3.19 6.55 1.17
C VAL A 63 1.93 6.10 1.90
N VAL A 64 2.11 5.22 2.87
CA VAL A 64 1.01 4.66 3.65
C VAL A 64 1.35 4.63 5.12
N HIS A 65 0.36 4.69 6.00
CA HIS A 65 0.54 4.47 7.43
C HIS A 65 -0.28 3.27 7.91
N PRO A 66 0.21 2.53 8.93
CA PRO A 66 -0.51 1.36 9.44
C PRO A 66 -1.85 1.79 10.03
N VAL A 67 -2.89 1.02 9.74
CA VAL A 67 -4.17 1.24 10.40
C VAL A 67 -4.20 0.52 11.75
N ASP A 68 -4.83 1.12 12.75
CA ASP A 68 -5.08 0.48 14.04
C ASP A 68 -5.75 -0.89 13.84
N LYS A 69 -5.22 -1.93 14.51
CA LYS A 69 -5.75 -3.30 14.45
C LYS A 69 -7.21 -3.36 14.90
N GLU A 70 -7.62 -2.46 15.79
CA GLU A 70 -8.99 -2.40 16.28
C GLU A 70 -9.95 -1.63 15.37
N ALA A 71 -9.42 -0.91 14.37
CA ALA A 71 -10.23 -0.13 13.45
C ALA A 71 -11.19 -1.02 12.65
N PRO A 72 -12.41 -0.54 12.33
CA PRO A 72 -13.37 -1.29 11.53
C PRO A 72 -12.79 -1.77 10.19
N VAL A 73 -11.93 -1.00 9.53
CA VAL A 73 -11.31 -1.40 8.26
C VAL A 73 -10.36 -2.60 8.38
N SER A 74 -9.68 -2.72 9.52
CA SER A 74 -8.87 -3.89 9.87
C SER A 74 -9.74 -5.12 10.15
N LYS A 75 -11.04 -4.92 10.39
CA LYS A 75 -12.07 -5.95 10.65
C LYS A 75 -13.03 -6.16 9.47
N LEU A 76 -13.02 -5.28 8.46
CA LEU A 76 -14.05 -5.17 7.43
C LEU A 76 -14.00 -6.34 6.43
N TYR A 77 -12.88 -7.03 6.34
CA TYR A 77 -12.81 -8.30 5.66
C TYR A 77 -11.98 -9.27 6.49
N GLY A 78 -12.64 -10.28 7.05
CA GLY A 78 -12.03 -11.50 7.59
C GLY A 78 -11.37 -12.32 6.49
N LEU A 79 -10.43 -11.69 5.78
CA LEU A 79 -9.48 -12.36 4.89
C LEU A 79 -8.51 -13.09 5.80
N ASP A 80 -8.69 -14.39 5.88
CA ASP A 80 -7.68 -15.27 6.46
C ASP A 80 -6.67 -15.51 5.34
N ILE A 81 -5.54 -14.81 5.36
CA ILE A 81 -4.52 -14.88 4.29
C ILE A 81 -4.09 -16.33 4.03
N GLU A 82 -4.01 -17.16 5.08
CA GLU A 82 -3.69 -18.58 4.93
C GLU A 82 -4.80 -19.36 4.20
N ARG A 83 -6.02 -18.82 4.16
CA ARG A 83 -7.21 -19.47 3.62
C ARG A 83 -7.68 -18.89 2.28
N ASP A 84 -7.39 -17.61 2.05
CA ASP A 84 -7.93 -16.81 0.93
C ASP A 84 -6.86 -16.38 -0.09
N LEU A 85 -5.56 -16.56 0.21
CA LEU A 85 -4.44 -16.34 -0.73
C LEU A 85 -3.74 -17.64 -1.15
N ASP A 86 -4.18 -18.80 -0.65
CA ASP A 86 -3.83 -20.13 -1.17
C ASP A 86 -4.81 -20.50 -2.30
N ASP A 87 -4.27 -20.69 -3.50
CA ASP A 87 -4.89 -21.34 -4.66
C ASP A 87 -4.09 -22.63 -4.96
#